data_AF-A0A1G0C6B7-F1
#
_entry.id   AF-A0A1G0C6B7-F1
#
_cell.length_a   1.000
_cell.length_b   1.000
_cell.length_c   1.000
_cell.angle_alpha   90.00
_cell.angle_beta   90.00
_cell.angle_gamma   90.00
#
_symmetry.space_group_name_H-M   'P 1'
#
loop_
_entity.id
_entity.type
_entity.pdbx_description
1 polymer ?
#
loop_
_entity_poly.entity_id
_entity_poly.type
_entity_poly.pdbx_seq_one_letter_code
_entity_poly.pdbx_strand_id
1 'polypeptide(L)'
;MAQFEKSQKIVGISEGGYQNDPRDEGNYYMGHLIGTNWGISATTLAGYVGRIPSVEDMKKLTRETAQQILKANYWLKNHFDKLTNQSVATMLYDGAVNHGTNGMRFLVEKALNELGKPLSYYEVFTLKGIAHLNKINQKELFYALKNARAYKYKQSPKKEFLKGWLNRLDRIKYYSENNFSGIWPIALAIVGLSFLIFAI
;
A
#
# COMPACT_ATOMS: atom_id res chain seq x y z
N MET A 1 1.55 -14.60 3.02
CA MET A 1 2.27 -13.34 3.33
C MET A 1 2.05 -12.36 2.20
N ALA A 2 1.82 -11.10 2.51
CA ALA A 2 1.45 -10.08 1.53
C ALA A 2 2.59 -9.72 0.57
N GLN A 3 2.24 -9.42 -0.67
CA GLN A 3 3.18 -9.11 -1.75
C GLN A 3 3.11 -7.63 -2.10
N PHE A 4 4.27 -6.96 -2.15
CA PHE A 4 4.38 -5.54 -2.45
C PHE A 4 3.79 -5.22 -3.83
N GLU A 5 4.08 -6.04 -4.83
CA GLU A 5 3.75 -5.80 -6.24
C GLU A 5 2.22 -5.78 -6.45
N LYS A 6 1.47 -6.57 -5.68
CA LYS A 6 0.01 -6.55 -5.67
C LYS A 6 -0.53 -5.22 -5.12
N SER A 7 0.02 -4.75 -4.00
CA SER A 7 -0.37 -3.47 -3.42
C SER A 7 0.07 -2.29 -4.28
N GLN A 8 1.27 -2.33 -4.86
CA GLN A 8 1.81 -1.26 -5.68
C GLN A 8 1.04 -1.08 -6.98
N LYS A 9 0.47 -2.14 -7.55
CA LYS A 9 -0.49 -2.00 -8.66
C LYS A 9 -1.67 -1.14 -8.23
N ILE A 10 -2.29 -1.39 -7.08
CA ILE A 10 -3.46 -0.62 -6.62
C ILE A 10 -3.08 0.83 -6.24
N VAL A 11 -1.96 1.00 -5.53
CA VAL A 11 -1.51 2.30 -5.02
C VAL A 11 -0.93 3.19 -6.12
N GLY A 12 -0.24 2.61 -7.09
CA GLY A 12 0.50 3.30 -8.16
C GLY A 12 -0.17 3.30 -9.53
N ILE A 13 -1.47 2.97 -9.65
CA ILE A 13 -2.18 2.88 -10.95
C ILE A 13 -2.41 4.25 -11.63
N SER A 14 -2.26 5.37 -10.93
CA SER A 14 -2.23 6.66 -11.63
C SER A 14 -0.86 6.80 -12.27
N GLU A 15 -0.81 6.77 -13.60
CA GLU A 15 0.35 7.11 -14.43
C GLU A 15 1.01 8.37 -13.84
N GLY A 16 2.02 8.12 -13.02
CA GLY A 16 2.72 9.17 -12.30
C GLY A 16 3.55 9.94 -13.30
N GLY A 17 3.52 11.26 -13.17
CA GLY A 17 4.42 12.17 -13.84
C GLY A 17 4.91 13.18 -12.83
N TYR A 18 5.95 13.91 -13.23
CA TYR A 18 6.44 15.01 -12.42
C TYR A 18 5.34 16.07 -12.24
N GLN A 19 5.11 16.47 -11.00
CA GLN A 19 4.31 17.65 -10.64
C GLN A 19 5.03 18.48 -9.58
N ASN A 20 4.69 19.76 -9.48
CA ASN A 20 5.29 20.67 -8.52
C ASN A 20 4.31 21.76 -8.07
N ASP A 21 3.05 21.39 -7.83
CA ASP A 21 2.07 22.32 -7.27
C ASP A 21 2.57 22.91 -5.94
N PRO A 22 2.79 24.23 -5.85
CA PRO A 22 3.32 24.87 -4.65
C PRO A 22 2.35 24.82 -3.45
N ARG A 23 1.09 24.42 -3.67
CA ARG A 23 0.09 24.25 -2.61
C ARG A 23 0.17 22.86 -1.96
N ASP A 24 0.87 21.93 -2.60
CA ASP A 24 1.12 20.59 -2.08
C ASP A 24 2.47 20.54 -1.36
N GLU A 25 2.41 20.46 -0.04
CA GLU A 25 3.57 20.36 0.85
C GLU A 25 4.46 19.14 0.53
N GLY A 26 3.91 18.09 -0.09
CA GLY A 26 4.67 16.93 -0.54
C GLY A 26 5.73 17.26 -1.61
N ASN A 27 5.56 18.39 -2.31
CA ASN A 27 6.51 18.87 -3.31
C ASN A 27 7.71 19.61 -2.67
N TYR A 28 7.71 19.86 -1.36
CA TYR A 28 8.75 20.61 -0.67
C TYR A 28 9.67 19.74 0.19
N TYR A 29 10.96 20.09 0.22
CA TYR A 29 11.90 19.60 1.22
C TYR A 29 12.80 20.75 1.69
N MET A 30 12.81 21.03 3.00
CA MET A 30 13.59 22.11 3.62
C MET A 30 13.39 23.48 2.93
N GLY A 31 12.16 23.80 2.52
CA GLY A 31 11.82 25.06 1.85
C GLY A 31 12.03 25.07 0.33
N HIS A 32 12.65 24.03 -0.25
CA HIS A 32 12.84 23.92 -1.70
C HIS A 32 11.66 23.21 -2.36
N LEU A 33 11.06 23.83 -3.38
CA LEU A 33 10.04 23.22 -4.23
C LEU A 33 10.71 22.27 -5.24
N ILE A 34 10.78 20.99 -4.90
CA ILE A 34 11.43 19.94 -5.71
C ILE A 34 10.43 19.23 -6.62
N GLY A 35 9.17 19.11 -6.19
CA GLY A 35 8.13 18.35 -6.87
C GLY A 35 7.97 16.93 -6.34
N THR A 36 7.04 16.19 -6.93
CA THR A 36 6.82 14.75 -6.72
C THR A 36 6.77 14.06 -8.08
N ASN A 37 7.20 12.80 -8.13
CA ASN A 37 7.14 11.99 -9.34
C ASN A 37 6.95 10.52 -8.98
N TRP A 38 6.21 9.75 -9.78
CA TRP A 38 5.93 8.32 -9.51
C TRP A 38 5.40 8.00 -8.09
N GLY A 39 4.76 8.98 -7.42
CA GLY A 39 4.31 8.85 -6.03
C GLY A 39 5.41 9.01 -4.96
N ILE A 40 6.62 9.43 -5.35
CA ILE A 40 7.71 9.80 -4.45
C ILE A 40 7.64 11.30 -4.15
N SER A 41 7.57 11.65 -2.87
CA SER A 41 7.66 13.03 -2.39
C SER A 41 9.10 13.52 -2.33
N ALA A 42 9.29 14.84 -2.27
CA ALA A 42 10.60 15.46 -2.12
C ALA A 42 11.33 14.92 -0.87
N THR A 43 10.63 14.80 0.26
CA THR A 43 11.15 14.21 1.51
C THR A 43 11.54 12.74 1.35
N THR A 44 10.75 11.95 0.65
CA THR A 44 11.05 10.53 0.43
C THR A 44 12.28 10.36 -0.48
N LEU A 45 12.40 11.19 -1.52
CA LEU A 45 13.58 11.18 -2.38
C LEU A 45 14.82 11.64 -1.61
N ALA A 46 14.71 12.69 -0.79
CA ALA A 46 15.81 13.18 0.05
C ALA A 46 16.38 12.09 0.97
N GLY A 47 15.49 11.31 1.60
CA GLY A 47 15.91 10.18 2.44
C GLY A 47 16.62 9.07 1.65
N TYR A 48 16.32 8.90 0.37
CA TYR A 48 16.99 7.95 -0.51
C TYR A 48 18.35 8.46 -1.00
N VAL A 49 18.43 9.71 -1.46
CA VAL A 49 19.68 10.29 -2.00
C VAL A 49 20.63 10.79 -0.91
N GLY A 50 20.17 10.91 0.35
CA GLY A 50 20.99 11.35 1.48
C GLY A 50 21.37 12.83 1.46
N ARG A 51 20.70 13.64 0.63
CA ARG A 51 20.92 15.09 0.47
C ARG A 51 19.62 15.78 0.08
N ILE A 52 19.62 17.11 0.02
CA ILE A 52 18.53 17.86 -0.61
C ILE A 52 18.49 17.46 -2.10
N PRO A 53 17.40 16.86 -2.60
CA PRO A 53 17.26 16.53 -4.01
C PRO A 53 17.03 17.81 -4.81
N SER A 54 17.49 17.83 -6.05
CA SER A 54 17.14 18.86 -7.02
C SER A 54 15.85 18.49 -7.75
N VAL A 55 15.21 19.48 -8.39
CA VAL A 55 14.09 19.25 -9.32
C VAL A 55 14.47 18.22 -10.40
N GLU A 56 15.71 18.27 -10.87
CA GLU A 56 16.21 17.38 -11.91
C GLU A 56 16.36 15.94 -11.41
N ASP A 57 16.77 15.73 -10.15
CA ASP A 57 16.78 14.40 -9.52
C ASP A 57 15.37 13.80 -9.51
N MET A 58 14.35 14.61 -9.19
CA MET A 58 12.95 14.16 -9.15
C MET A 58 12.40 13.84 -10.55
N LYS A 59 12.76 14.64 -11.56
CA LYS A 59 12.35 14.40 -12.96
C LYS A 59 13.01 13.16 -13.57
N LYS A 60 14.29 12.93 -13.28
CA LYS A 60 15.06 11.77 -13.75
C LYS A 60 14.73 10.47 -13.04
N LEU A 61 13.93 10.52 -11.99
CA LEU A 61 13.54 9.32 -11.24
C LEU A 61 12.81 8.34 -12.16
N THR A 62 13.37 7.14 -12.31
CA THR A 62 12.72 6.08 -13.09
C THR A 62 11.63 5.40 -12.26
N ARG A 63 10.66 4.79 -12.95
CA ARG A 63 9.59 4.04 -12.31
C ARG A 63 10.12 2.89 -11.47
N GLU A 64 11.15 2.20 -11.96
CA GLU A 64 11.81 1.08 -11.29
C GLU A 64 12.47 1.54 -9.99
N THR A 65 13.21 2.65 -10.04
CA THR A 65 13.85 3.24 -8.86
C THR A 65 12.80 3.70 -7.85
N ALA A 66 11.73 4.36 -8.30
CA ALA A 66 10.63 4.76 -7.44
C ALA A 66 9.98 3.56 -6.72
N GLN A 67 9.78 2.44 -7.42
CA GLN A 67 9.26 1.21 -6.82
C GLN A 67 10.22 0.62 -5.76
N GLN A 68 11.52 0.63 -6.02
CA GLN A 68 12.53 0.18 -5.06
C GLN A 68 12.52 1.05 -3.80
N ILE A 69 12.45 2.37 -3.96
CA ILE A 69 12.34 3.33 -2.85
C ILE A 69 11.08 3.05 -2.03
N LEU A 70 9.93 2.91 -2.68
CA LEU A 70 8.66 2.62 -2.01
C LEU A 70 8.69 1.31 -1.23
N LYS A 71 9.23 0.25 -1.85
CA LYS A 71 9.36 -1.07 -1.23
C LYS A 71 10.27 -1.01 -0.01
N ALA A 72 11.43 -0.36 -0.11
CA ALA A 72 12.36 -0.24 1.02
C ALA A 72 11.77 0.61 2.15
N ASN A 73 11.32 1.84 1.84
CA ASN A 73 11.01 2.86 2.84
C ASN A 73 9.64 2.68 3.51
N TYR A 74 8.69 2.06 2.81
CA TYR A 74 7.34 1.89 3.33
C TYR A 74 6.96 0.43 3.53
N TRP A 75 7.28 -0.46 2.60
CA TRP A 75 6.83 -1.85 2.70
C TRP A 75 7.66 -2.66 3.70
N LEU A 76 8.97 -2.79 3.45
CA LEU A 76 9.86 -3.62 4.26
C LEU A 76 10.15 -2.99 5.62
N LYS A 77 10.42 -1.67 5.66
CA LYS A 77 10.71 -0.94 6.91
C LYS A 77 9.57 -1.01 7.94
N ASN A 78 8.32 -1.16 7.48
CA ASN A 78 7.15 -1.29 8.35
C ASN A 78 6.64 -2.74 8.46
N HIS A 79 7.42 -3.71 7.97
CA HIS A 79 7.10 -5.14 8.03
C HIS A 79 5.77 -5.53 7.37
N PHE A 80 5.33 -4.79 6.34
CA PHE A 80 4.07 -5.08 5.65
C PHE A 80 4.14 -6.38 4.83
N ASP A 81 5.34 -6.88 4.52
CA ASP A 81 5.58 -8.21 3.98
C ASP A 81 5.07 -9.33 4.91
N LYS A 82 4.96 -9.06 6.22
CA LYS A 82 4.59 -10.06 7.24
C LYS A 82 3.10 -10.09 7.56
N LEU A 83 2.31 -9.25 6.90
CA LEU A 83 0.85 -9.29 7.03
C LEU A 83 0.30 -10.51 6.28
N THR A 84 -0.67 -11.19 6.90
CA THR A 84 -1.30 -12.38 6.31
C THR A 84 -2.25 -11.97 5.18
N ASN A 85 -3.01 -10.89 5.39
CA ASN A 85 -4.02 -10.43 4.45
C ASN A 85 -3.53 -9.33 3.51
N GLN A 86 -3.65 -9.57 2.20
CA GLN A 86 -3.22 -8.65 1.15
C GLN A 86 -4.01 -7.32 1.16
N SER A 87 -5.31 -7.34 1.45
CA SER A 87 -6.13 -6.12 1.47
C SER A 87 -5.76 -5.23 2.64
N VAL A 88 -5.52 -5.79 3.83
CA VAL A 88 -5.02 -5.06 5.00
C VAL A 88 -3.63 -4.48 4.72
N ALA A 89 -2.71 -5.27 4.15
CA ALA A 89 -1.39 -4.79 3.76
C ALA A 89 -1.45 -3.63 2.76
N THR A 90 -2.35 -3.72 1.77
CA THR A 90 -2.58 -2.63 0.81
C THR A 90 -3.11 -1.37 1.49
N MET A 91 -4.07 -1.50 2.41
CA MET A 91 -4.64 -0.37 3.15
C MET A 91 -3.59 0.36 4.01
N LEU A 92 -2.73 -0.39 4.69
CA LEU A 92 -1.66 0.15 5.54
C LEU A 92 -0.55 0.79 4.70
N TYR A 93 -0.12 0.12 3.63
CA TYR A 93 0.88 0.65 2.70
C TYR A 93 0.42 1.96 2.05
N ASP A 94 -0.78 1.96 1.46
CA ASP A 94 -1.38 3.14 0.85
C ASP A 94 -1.50 4.30 1.86
N GLY A 95 -1.92 3.97 3.08
CA GLY A 95 -2.05 4.93 4.17
C GLY A 95 -0.71 5.50 4.61
N ALA A 96 0.34 4.68 4.71
CA ALA A 96 1.69 5.11 5.08
C ALA A 96 2.30 6.03 4.01
N VAL A 97 2.07 5.75 2.72
CA VAL A 97 2.49 6.65 1.62
C VAL A 97 1.80 8.01 1.72
N ASN A 98 0.50 8.03 2.07
CA ASN A 98 -0.28 9.27 2.13
C ASN A 98 -0.12 10.11 3.39
N HIS A 99 -0.05 9.44 4.54
CA HIS A 99 -0.07 10.09 5.83
C HIS A 99 1.33 10.12 6.46
N GLY A 100 2.34 9.57 5.77
CA GLY A 100 3.60 9.16 6.38
C GLY A 100 3.41 7.96 7.31
N THR A 101 4.51 7.26 7.63
CA THR A 101 4.50 6.12 8.56
C THR A 101 3.89 6.50 9.91
N ASN A 102 4.32 7.63 10.49
CA ASN A 102 3.84 8.09 11.80
C ASN A 102 2.35 8.46 11.77
N GLY A 103 1.91 9.18 10.74
CA GLY A 103 0.50 9.52 10.59
C GLY A 103 -0.37 8.27 10.40
N MET A 104 0.14 7.23 9.73
CA MET A 104 -0.57 5.96 9.61
C MET A 104 -0.56 5.17 10.92
N ARG A 105 0.54 5.15 11.70
CA ARG A 105 0.58 4.52 13.03
C ARG A 105 -0.52 5.04 13.96
N PHE A 106 -0.69 6.36 13.99
CA PHE A 106 -1.75 7.00 14.77
C PHE A 106 -3.16 6.57 14.33
N LEU A 107 -3.39 6.39 13.02
CA LEU A 107 -4.67 5.92 12.50
C LEU A 107 -4.92 4.44 12.81
N VAL A 108 -3.88 3.61 12.80
CA VAL A 108 -3.98 2.22 13.23
C VAL A 108 -4.33 2.14 14.71
N GLU A 109 -3.64 2.87 15.57
CA GLU A 109 -3.94 2.91 17.01
C GLU A 109 -5.40 3.32 17.26
N LYS A 110 -5.90 4.36 16.59
CA LYS A 110 -7.32 4.76 16.67
C LYS A 110 -8.27 3.65 16.24
N ALA A 111 -8.04 3.05 15.08
CA ALA A 111 -8.87 1.95 14.58
C ALA A 111 -8.89 0.75 15.54
N LEU A 112 -7.75 0.44 16.15
CA LEU A 112 -7.62 -0.65 17.11
C LEU A 112 -8.33 -0.36 18.44
N ASN A 113 -8.28 0.89 18.90
CA ASN A 113 -9.03 1.32 20.09
C ASN A 113 -10.55 1.20 19.87
N GLU A 114 -11.04 1.61 18.70
CA GLU A 114 -12.47 1.47 18.31
C GLU A 114 -12.92 0.00 18.26
N LEU A 115 -12.02 -0.92 17.88
CA LEU A 115 -12.29 -2.36 17.89
C LEU A 115 -12.14 -3.02 19.28
N GLY A 116 -11.75 -2.27 20.32
CA GLY A 116 -11.45 -2.83 21.64
C GLY A 116 -10.23 -3.78 21.63
N LYS A 117 -9.28 -3.56 20.70
CA LYS A 117 -8.05 -4.35 20.54
C LYS A 117 -6.81 -3.46 20.63
N PRO A 118 -6.65 -2.68 21.72
CA PRO A 118 -5.67 -1.60 21.80
C PRO A 118 -4.24 -2.10 21.56
N LEU A 119 -3.45 -1.26 20.91
CA LEU A 119 -2.02 -1.44 20.69
C LEU A 119 -1.38 -0.06 20.75
N SER A 120 -0.30 0.10 21.50
CA SER A 120 0.37 1.40 21.62
C SER A 120 0.90 1.88 20.27
N TYR A 121 0.76 3.18 19.99
CA TYR A 121 1.36 3.87 18.84
C TYR A 121 2.79 3.42 18.52
N TYR A 122 3.65 3.28 19.55
CA TYR A 122 5.06 2.91 19.38
C TYR A 122 5.27 1.45 19.00
N GLU A 123 4.30 0.58 19.29
CA GLU A 123 4.34 -0.83 18.92
C GLU A 123 3.78 -1.07 17.51
N VAL A 124 3.01 -0.12 16.95
CA VAL A 124 2.48 -0.22 15.59
C VAL A 124 3.62 -0.31 14.57
N PHE A 125 3.53 -1.31 13.68
CA PHE A 125 4.55 -1.64 12.67
C PHE A 125 5.89 -2.14 13.22
N THR A 126 5.97 -2.51 14.49
CA THR A 126 7.01 -3.43 14.97
C THR A 126 6.60 -4.87 14.64
N LEU A 127 7.52 -5.83 14.75
CA LEU A 127 7.18 -7.26 14.58
C LEU A 127 6.07 -7.71 15.54
N LYS A 128 6.08 -7.23 16.80
CA LYS A 128 5.01 -7.47 17.77
C LYS A 128 3.68 -6.89 17.30
N GLY A 129 3.70 -5.65 16.79
CA GLY A 129 2.52 -4.99 16.26
C GLY A 129 1.93 -5.73 15.05
N ILE A 130 2.76 -6.15 14.09
CA ILE A 130 2.28 -6.94 12.94
C ILE A 130 1.68 -8.27 13.41
N ALA A 131 2.32 -8.96 14.35
CA ALA A 131 1.78 -10.20 14.92
C ALA A 131 0.42 -9.98 15.62
N HIS A 132 0.22 -8.84 16.28
CA HIS A 132 -1.07 -8.45 16.85
C HIS A 132 -2.12 -8.22 15.76
N LEU A 133 -1.79 -7.45 14.71
CA LEU A 133 -2.70 -7.17 13.59
C LEU A 133 -3.16 -8.45 12.87
N ASN A 134 -2.26 -9.43 12.70
CA ASN A 134 -2.59 -10.70 12.06
C ASN A 134 -3.57 -11.57 12.86
N LYS A 135 -3.72 -11.35 14.18
CA LYS A 135 -4.65 -12.09 15.05
C LYS A 135 -6.08 -11.53 15.04
N ILE A 136 -6.27 -10.32 14.52
CA ILE A 136 -7.58 -9.67 14.45
C ILE A 136 -8.36 -10.24 13.25
N ASN A 137 -9.69 -10.23 13.31
CA ASN A 137 -10.50 -10.50 12.13
C ASN A 137 -10.12 -9.52 11.01
N GLN A 138 -9.60 -10.04 9.90
CA GLN A 138 -8.99 -9.20 8.87
C GLN A 138 -10.02 -8.31 8.14
N LYS A 139 -11.28 -8.73 8.06
CA LYS A 139 -12.36 -7.92 7.49
C LYS A 139 -12.67 -6.73 8.39
N GLU A 140 -12.84 -6.97 9.68
CA GLU A 140 -13.09 -5.92 10.68
C GLU A 140 -11.94 -4.92 10.72
N LEU A 141 -10.70 -5.42 10.82
CA LEU A 141 -9.50 -4.58 10.80
C LEU A 141 -9.44 -3.71 9.54
N PHE A 142 -9.70 -4.30 8.36
CA PHE A 142 -9.70 -3.57 7.10
C PHE A 142 -10.69 -2.39 7.11
N TYR A 143 -11.93 -2.62 7.54
CA TYR A 143 -12.94 -1.57 7.56
C TYR A 143 -12.71 -0.53 8.66
N ALA A 144 -12.19 -0.92 9.83
CA ALA A 144 -11.80 0.03 10.86
C ALA A 144 -10.70 0.97 10.37
N LEU A 145 -9.64 0.43 9.73
CA LEU A 145 -8.58 1.22 9.11
C LEU A 145 -9.13 2.16 8.03
N LYS A 146 -10.02 1.66 7.17
CA LYS A 146 -10.67 2.45 6.13
C LYS A 146 -11.47 3.60 6.73
N ASN A 147 -12.25 3.35 7.77
CA ASN A 147 -13.07 4.35 8.44
C ASN A 147 -12.22 5.42 9.13
N ALA A 148 -11.16 5.02 9.86
CA ALA A 148 -10.24 5.96 10.50
C ALA A 148 -9.59 6.91 9.48
N ARG A 149 -9.18 6.39 8.31
CA ARG A 149 -8.63 7.20 7.21
C ARG A 149 -9.68 8.13 6.60
N ALA A 150 -10.88 7.62 6.29
CA ALA A 150 -11.97 8.42 5.75
C ALA A 150 -12.36 9.56 6.70
N TYR A 151 -12.42 9.29 8.01
CA TYR A 151 -12.67 10.30 9.03
C TYR A 151 -11.58 11.39 9.01
N LYS A 152 -10.29 11.02 9.01
CA LYS A 152 -9.19 11.99 8.92
C LYS A 152 -9.29 12.88 7.68
N TYR A 153 -9.59 12.32 6.51
CA TYR A 153 -9.78 13.12 5.30
C TYR A 153 -10.93 14.11 5.45
N LYS A 154 -12.08 13.68 6.00
CA LYS A 154 -13.24 14.56 6.23
C LYS A 154 -12.94 15.69 7.21
N GLN A 155 -12.02 15.51 8.16
CA GLN A 155 -11.58 16.56 9.09
C GLN A 155 -10.56 17.54 8.50
N SER A 156 -9.90 17.20 7.38
CA SER A 156 -8.91 18.09 6.75
C SER A 156 -9.53 19.43 6.33
N PRO A 157 -8.84 20.57 6.53
CA PRO A 157 -9.31 21.87 6.02
C PRO A 157 -9.21 21.98 4.49
N LYS A 158 -8.35 21.17 3.84
CA LYS A 158 -8.15 21.18 2.38
C LYS A 158 -9.27 20.40 1.66
N LYS A 159 -10.49 20.93 1.68
CA LYS A 159 -11.71 20.26 1.17
C LYS A 159 -11.66 19.99 -0.33
N GLU A 160 -10.91 20.77 -1.09
CA GLU A 160 -10.72 20.64 -2.53
C GLU A 160 -10.14 19.27 -2.92
N PHE A 161 -9.31 18.65 -2.07
CA PHE A 161 -8.71 17.33 -2.33
C PHE A 161 -9.55 16.16 -1.79
N LEU A 162 -10.59 16.43 -1.00
CA LEU A 162 -11.37 15.41 -0.29
C LEU A 162 -11.93 14.33 -1.23
N LYS A 163 -12.51 14.75 -2.37
CA LYS A 163 -13.06 13.83 -3.37
C LYS A 163 -11.98 12.88 -3.89
N GLY A 164 -10.80 13.40 -4.20
CA GLY A 164 -9.66 12.61 -4.69
C GLY A 164 -9.18 11.58 -3.65
N TRP A 165 -9.07 12.00 -2.38
CA TRP A 165 -8.66 11.11 -1.29
C TRP A 165 -9.66 10.00 -1.02
N LEU A 166 -10.96 10.31 -0.98
CA LEU A 166 -12.00 9.31 -0.79
C LEU A 166 -12.09 8.34 -1.97
N ASN A 167 -12.00 8.84 -3.21
CA ASN A 167 -11.95 7.99 -4.40
C ASN A 167 -10.77 7.02 -4.35
N ARG A 168 -9.59 7.49 -3.91
CA ARG A 168 -8.41 6.62 -3.75
C ARG A 168 -8.63 5.55 -2.70
N LEU A 169 -9.18 5.93 -1.54
CA LEU A 169 -9.48 5.00 -0.46
C LEU A 169 -10.53 3.96 -0.89
N ASP A 170 -11.48 4.35 -1.74
CA ASP A 170 -12.53 3.46 -2.23
C ASP A 170 -12.08 2.43 -3.26
N ARG A 171 -10.96 2.67 -3.96
CA ARG A 171 -10.34 1.66 -4.85
C ARG A 171 -9.80 0.46 -4.09
N ILE A 172 -9.44 0.63 -2.81
CA ILE A 172 -8.96 -0.47 -1.99
C ILE A 172 -10.16 -1.27 -1.49
N LYS A 173 -10.25 -2.53 -1.92
CA LYS A 173 -11.32 -3.47 -1.57
C LYS A 173 -10.80 -4.61 -0.69
N TYR A 174 -11.68 -5.18 0.12
CA TYR A 174 -11.39 -6.35 0.94
C TYR A 174 -11.60 -7.64 0.14
N TYR A 175 -10.64 -8.55 0.23
CA TYR A 175 -10.73 -9.91 -0.30
C TYR A 175 -10.37 -10.89 0.82
N SER A 176 -11.22 -11.90 1.04
CA SER A 176 -10.93 -12.98 1.99
C SER A 176 -9.86 -13.92 1.42
N GLU A 177 -8.99 -14.42 2.29
CA GLU A 177 -7.93 -15.37 1.90
C GLU A 177 -8.49 -16.73 1.43
N ASN A 178 -9.74 -17.07 1.80
CA ASN A 178 -10.40 -18.33 1.43
C ASN A 178 -10.92 -18.41 -0.02
N ASN A 179 -10.61 -17.46 -0.89
CA ASN A 179 -10.97 -17.54 -2.33
C ASN A 179 -9.88 -18.20 -3.20
N PHE A 180 -8.88 -18.85 -2.60
CA PHE A 180 -7.87 -19.65 -3.32
C PHE A 180 -8.09 -21.18 -3.22
N SER A 181 -9.34 -21.61 -2.98
CA SER A 181 -9.79 -23.00 -3.20
C SER A 181 -11.00 -23.00 -4.14
N GLY A 182 -10.75 -22.66 -5.40
CA GLY A 182 -11.73 -22.72 -6.48
C GLY A 182 -11.10 -23.35 -7.70
N ILE A 183 -11.00 -24.68 -7.68
CA ILE A 183 -11.00 -25.59 -8.84
C ILE A 183 -10.23 -25.09 -10.08
N TRP A 184 -8.95 -25.47 -10.21
CA TRP A 184 -8.38 -25.67 -11.53
C TRP A 184 -8.94 -26.99 -12.07
N PRO A 185 -9.62 -27.05 -13.23
CA PRO A 185 -9.87 -28.32 -13.87
C PRO A 185 -8.51 -28.88 -14.27
N ILE A 186 -8.12 -29.98 -13.62
CA ILE A 186 -7.06 -30.85 -14.13
C ILE A 186 -7.57 -31.31 -15.50
N ALA A 187 -7.00 -30.75 -16.57
CA ALA A 187 -7.11 -31.37 -17.88
C ALA A 187 -6.33 -32.69 -17.78
N LEU A 188 -7.06 -33.77 -17.48
CA LEU A 188 -6.59 -35.14 -17.63
C LEU A 188 -6.28 -35.35 -19.12
N ALA A 189 -5.01 -35.20 -19.49
CA ALA A 189 -4.51 -35.72 -20.75
C ALA A 189 -4.49 -37.26 -20.64
N ILE A 190 -5.61 -37.90 -20.96
CA ILE A 190 -5.66 -39.34 -21.22
C ILE A 190 -4.96 -39.55 -22.57
N VAL A 191 -3.68 -39.91 -22.53
CA VAL A 191 -3.02 -40.51 -23.68
C VAL A 191 -3.48 -41.97 -23.74
N GLY A 192 -4.60 -42.18 -24.43
CA GLY A 192 -5.10 -43.50 -24.78
C GLY A 192 -4.26 -44.08 -25.91
N LEU A 193 -3.27 -44.89 -25.55
CA LEU A 193 -2.54 -45.81 -26.42
C LEU A 193 -3.43 -47.03 -26.69
N SER A 194 -4.01 -47.14 -27.89
CA SER A 194 -4.28 -48.43 -28.56
C SER A 194 -5.10 -48.24 -29.85
N PHE A 195 -4.45 -48.35 -31.00
CA PHE A 195 -5.09 -48.85 -32.22
C PHE A 195 -4.26 -50.03 -32.72
N LEU A 196 -4.78 -51.23 -32.47
CA LEU A 196 -4.35 -52.49 -33.07
C LEU A 196 -5.62 -53.12 -33.64
N ILE A 197 -5.91 -52.85 -34.91
CA ILE A 197 -6.81 -53.66 -35.72
C ILE A 197 -6.20 -53.71 -37.13
N PHE A 198 -5.51 -54.80 -37.43
CA PHE A 198 -5.47 -55.34 -38.79
C PHE A 198 -6.46 -56.51 -38.80
N ALA A 199 -7.52 -56.36 -39.57
CA ALA A 199 -8.43 -57.44 -39.91
C ALA A 199 -7.87 -58.18 -41.13
N ILE A 200 -7.96 -59.52 -41.05
CA ILE A 200 -8.00 -60.58 -42.09
C ILE A 200 -7.58 -60.18 -43.50
#